data_AF-A0A431IGU9-F1
#
_entry.id   AF-A0A431IGU9-F1
#
_cell.length_a   1.000
_cell.length_b   1.000
_cell.length_c   1.000
_cell.angle_alpha   90.00
_cell.angle_beta   90.00
_cell.angle_gamma   90.00
#
_symmetry.space_group_name_H-M   'P 1'
#
loop_
_entity.id
_entity.type
_entity.pdbx_description
1 polymer ?
#
loop_
_entity_poly.entity_id
_entity_poly.type
_entity_poly.pdbx_seq_one_letter_code
_entity_poly.pdbx_strand_id
1 'polypeptide(L)'
;MEAWPTKYPKLAELDDALCAYRNGMSLDAWRSSADERIEDPDPRGRKRILDEAQRILVAAGEHRDAMVLILRTTGAKARRQLIAAMHYAEQSWVMKALETFVQSCMFESTAPGTYASYVWERRHTRAFVDMEIDESAAVSARERTTKAVTEALKGIGVLDGEYLIHARPEPEVFACLLAIELQAEHRSECSVEWAALESKTAKFFCLESPYARVVAERAGHGAFFQSSYLAGTPRLVLDLSMQKKAA
;
A
#
# COMPACT_ATOMS: atom_id res chain seq x y z
N MET A 1 -0.39 22.32 -10.83
CA MET A 1 -1.28 22.06 -9.67
C MET A 1 -1.80 20.65 -9.86
N GLU A 2 -1.52 19.77 -8.92
CA GLU A 2 -1.82 18.34 -9.04
C GLU A 2 -3.32 18.08 -8.81
N ALA A 3 -3.90 17.14 -9.56
CA ALA A 3 -5.33 16.85 -9.45
C ALA A 3 -5.60 15.98 -8.22
N TRP A 4 -6.20 16.57 -7.19
CA TRP A 4 -6.58 15.86 -5.96
C TRP A 4 -7.68 14.82 -6.18
N PRO A 5 -7.67 13.70 -5.43
CA PRO A 5 -8.63 12.63 -5.61
C PRO A 5 -10.04 13.10 -5.24
N THR A 6 -11.02 12.72 -6.06
CA THR A 6 -12.45 13.00 -5.81
C THR A 6 -13.31 11.74 -5.76
N LYS A 7 -12.71 10.58 -6.04
CA LYS A 7 -13.38 9.28 -6.08
C LYS A 7 -12.49 8.23 -5.43
N TYR A 8 -13.12 7.33 -4.69
CA TYR A 8 -12.47 6.20 -4.03
C TYR A 8 -12.74 4.93 -4.84
N PRO A 9 -11.73 4.07 -5.09
CA PRO A 9 -11.95 2.79 -5.74
C PRO A 9 -12.83 1.91 -4.86
N LYS A 10 -13.78 1.20 -5.48
CA LYS A 10 -14.55 0.17 -4.77
C LYS A 10 -13.62 -1.04 -4.52
N LEU A 11 -12.90 -1.02 -3.39
CA LEU A 11 -11.85 -2.01 -3.11
C LEU A 11 -12.33 -3.46 -3.16
N ALA A 12 -13.60 -3.75 -2.81
CA ALA A 12 -14.16 -5.08 -2.93
C ALA A 12 -14.27 -5.54 -4.40
N GLU A 13 -14.86 -4.71 -5.25
CA GLU A 13 -14.97 -5.02 -6.69
C GLU A 13 -13.59 -5.06 -7.37
N LEU A 14 -12.62 -4.27 -6.85
CA LEU A 14 -11.23 -4.31 -7.28
C LEU A 14 -10.53 -5.61 -6.84
N ASP A 15 -10.77 -6.10 -5.63
CA ASP A 15 -10.30 -7.40 -5.13
C ASP A 15 -10.84 -8.53 -6.01
N ASP A 16 -12.14 -8.54 -6.31
CA ASP A 16 -12.77 -9.55 -7.16
C ASP A 16 -12.19 -9.56 -8.58
N ALA A 17 -11.98 -8.37 -9.16
CA ALA A 17 -11.35 -8.21 -10.47
C ALA A 17 -9.90 -8.72 -10.48
N LEU A 18 -9.09 -8.37 -9.48
CA LEU A 18 -7.71 -8.85 -9.36
C LEU A 18 -7.66 -10.36 -9.13
N CYS A 19 -8.55 -10.90 -8.29
CA CYS A 19 -8.68 -12.32 -8.02
C CYS A 19 -9.21 -13.14 -9.20
N ALA A 20 -9.67 -12.51 -10.29
CA ALA A 20 -9.98 -13.19 -11.54
C ALA A 20 -8.72 -13.72 -12.26
N TYR A 21 -7.57 -13.09 -12.03
CA TYR A 21 -6.31 -13.42 -12.69
C TYR A 21 -5.80 -14.80 -12.29
N ARG A 22 -5.42 -15.65 -13.25
CA ARG A 22 -4.84 -16.98 -12.98
C ARG A 22 -3.36 -16.97 -13.38
N ASN A 23 -2.56 -17.83 -12.76
CA ASN A 23 -1.12 -17.87 -13.03
C ASN A 23 -0.84 -18.07 -14.52
N GLY A 24 0.06 -17.23 -15.07
CA GLY A 24 0.39 -17.22 -16.50
C GLY A 24 -0.72 -16.72 -17.44
N MET A 25 -1.82 -16.18 -16.93
CA MET A 25 -2.92 -15.65 -17.75
C MET A 25 -2.49 -14.35 -18.45
N SER A 26 -2.84 -14.18 -19.72
CA SER A 26 -2.64 -12.91 -20.42
C SER A 26 -3.60 -11.84 -19.88
N LEU A 27 -3.23 -10.55 -20.00
CA LEU A 27 -4.10 -9.46 -19.58
C LEU A 27 -5.43 -9.43 -20.36
N ASP A 28 -5.44 -9.82 -21.64
CA ASP A 28 -6.66 -9.90 -22.43
C ASP A 28 -7.60 -11.00 -21.93
N ALA A 29 -7.05 -12.20 -21.63
CA ALA A 29 -7.83 -13.29 -21.07
C ALA A 29 -8.35 -12.96 -19.67
N TRP A 30 -7.51 -12.30 -18.86
CA TRP A 30 -7.91 -11.79 -17.55
C TRP A 30 -9.06 -10.79 -17.65
N ARG A 31 -8.96 -9.82 -18.56
CA ARG A 31 -9.96 -8.75 -18.70
C ARG A 31 -11.34 -9.30 -19.01
N SER A 32 -11.42 -10.28 -19.91
CA SER A 32 -12.67 -11.00 -20.21
C SER A 32 -13.22 -11.72 -18.97
N SER A 33 -12.36 -12.41 -18.20
CA SER A 33 -12.79 -13.11 -16.99
C SER A 33 -13.17 -12.18 -15.83
N ALA A 34 -12.58 -10.98 -15.76
CA ALA A 34 -12.84 -10.01 -14.70
C ALA A 34 -14.14 -9.23 -14.96
N ASP A 35 -14.46 -8.93 -16.22
CA ASP A 35 -15.69 -8.22 -16.59
C ASP A 35 -16.95 -8.97 -16.14
N GLU A 36 -16.92 -10.30 -16.15
CA GLU A 36 -18.01 -11.17 -15.69
C GLU A 36 -18.22 -11.16 -14.16
N ARG A 37 -17.22 -10.68 -13.38
CA ARG A 37 -17.25 -10.72 -11.91
C ARG A 37 -17.65 -9.41 -11.26
N ILE A 38 -17.61 -8.30 -12.00
CA ILE A 38 -17.89 -6.98 -11.43
C ILE A 38 -19.39 -6.72 -11.49
N GLU A 39 -20.01 -6.62 -10.30
CA GLU A 39 -21.45 -6.40 -10.14
C GLU A 39 -21.90 -4.95 -10.40
N ASP A 40 -20.99 -4.02 -10.75
CA ASP A 40 -21.36 -2.62 -11.02
C ASP A 40 -22.38 -2.53 -12.17
N PRO A 41 -23.58 -1.96 -11.91
CA PRO A 41 -24.60 -1.80 -12.95
C PRO A 41 -24.25 -0.69 -13.95
N ASP A 42 -23.37 0.27 -13.59
CA ASP A 42 -22.90 1.31 -14.50
C ASP A 42 -21.72 0.76 -15.35
N PRO A 43 -21.86 0.66 -16.69
CA PRO A 43 -20.76 0.24 -17.56
C PRO A 43 -19.51 1.11 -17.42
N ARG A 44 -19.67 2.40 -17.09
CA ARG A 44 -18.53 3.30 -16.86
C ARG A 44 -17.88 3.04 -15.51
N GLY A 45 -18.64 2.60 -14.51
CA GLY A 45 -18.12 2.16 -13.21
C GLY A 45 -17.29 0.89 -13.37
N ARG A 46 -17.87 -0.12 -14.04
CA ARG A 46 -17.19 -1.38 -14.37
C ARG A 46 -15.90 -1.17 -15.14
N LYS A 47 -15.93 -0.38 -16.21
CA LYS A 47 -14.73 -0.03 -17.00
C LYS A 47 -13.63 0.58 -16.13
N ARG A 48 -13.99 1.51 -15.21
CA ARG A 48 -13.01 2.14 -14.31
C ARG A 48 -12.35 1.13 -13.38
N ILE A 49 -13.10 0.16 -12.86
CA ILE A 49 -12.55 -0.90 -12.00
C ILE A 49 -11.61 -1.81 -12.78
N LEU A 50 -11.99 -2.21 -14.00
CA LEU A 50 -11.14 -3.01 -14.88
C LEU A 50 -9.86 -2.27 -15.25
N ASP A 51 -9.95 -1.00 -15.63
CA ASP A 51 -8.77 -0.21 -16.00
C ASP A 51 -7.82 -0.04 -14.80
N GLU A 52 -8.36 0.13 -13.60
CA GLU A 52 -7.59 0.22 -12.36
C GLU A 52 -6.95 -1.12 -11.97
N ALA A 53 -7.69 -2.22 -12.03
CA ALA A 53 -7.17 -3.55 -11.77
C ALA A 53 -6.06 -3.92 -12.78
N GLN A 54 -6.23 -3.56 -14.04
CA GLN A 54 -5.22 -3.76 -15.07
C GLN A 54 -3.96 -2.96 -14.77
N ARG A 55 -4.09 -1.70 -14.35
CA ARG A 55 -2.95 -0.87 -13.93
C ARG A 55 -2.17 -1.53 -12.79
N ILE A 56 -2.86 -2.03 -11.77
CA ILE A 56 -2.26 -2.73 -10.65
C ILE A 56 -1.53 -4.01 -11.11
N LEU A 57 -2.14 -4.81 -11.98
CA LEU A 57 -1.49 -6.00 -12.54
C LEU A 57 -0.24 -5.62 -13.34
N VAL A 58 -0.31 -4.60 -14.19
CA VAL A 58 0.86 -4.13 -14.95
C VAL A 58 1.98 -3.65 -14.03
N ALA A 59 1.65 -2.87 -13.00
CA ALA A 59 2.61 -2.37 -12.01
C ALA A 59 3.27 -3.51 -11.22
N ALA A 60 2.55 -4.59 -10.93
CA ALA A 60 3.11 -5.77 -10.29
C ALA A 60 4.10 -6.55 -11.18
N GLY A 61 4.11 -6.31 -12.50
CA GLY A 61 5.15 -6.80 -13.40
C GLY A 61 5.35 -8.31 -13.35
N GLU A 62 6.54 -8.74 -12.92
CA GLU A 62 6.91 -10.16 -12.79
C GLU A 62 6.32 -10.80 -11.53
N HIS A 63 5.91 -9.98 -10.55
CA HIS A 63 5.35 -10.40 -9.27
C HIS A 63 3.82 -10.56 -9.29
N ARG A 64 3.16 -10.39 -10.45
CA ARG A 64 1.69 -10.53 -10.61
C ARG A 64 1.13 -11.81 -10.00
N ASP A 65 1.67 -12.95 -10.38
CA ASP A 65 1.18 -14.27 -9.94
C ASP A 65 1.27 -14.41 -8.42
N ALA A 66 2.38 -13.95 -7.84
CA ALA A 66 2.63 -14.00 -6.41
C ALA A 66 1.75 -13.00 -5.63
N MET A 67 1.55 -11.80 -6.16
CA MET A 67 0.62 -10.81 -5.61
C MET A 67 -0.81 -11.37 -5.55
N VAL A 68 -1.28 -11.98 -6.65
CA VAL A 68 -2.63 -12.57 -6.70
C VAL A 68 -2.77 -13.80 -5.81
N LEU A 69 -1.69 -14.58 -5.64
CA LEU A 69 -1.66 -15.66 -4.65
C LEU A 69 -1.88 -15.11 -3.23
N ILE A 70 -1.17 -14.04 -2.85
CA ILE A 70 -1.35 -13.37 -1.55
C ILE A 70 -2.79 -12.88 -1.38
N LEU A 71 -3.38 -12.26 -2.40
CA LEU A 71 -4.78 -11.83 -2.35
C LEU A 71 -5.74 -13.00 -2.09
N ARG A 72 -5.44 -14.21 -2.57
CA ARG A 72 -6.31 -15.38 -2.37
C ARG A 72 -6.12 -16.08 -1.03
N THR A 73 -4.92 -16.00 -0.45
CA THR A 73 -4.55 -16.78 0.73
C THR A 73 -4.56 -15.97 2.02
N THR A 74 -4.58 -14.65 1.95
CA THR A 74 -4.56 -13.77 3.13
C THR A 74 -5.96 -13.29 3.55
N GLY A 75 -6.05 -12.79 4.78
CA GLY A 75 -7.30 -12.25 5.33
C GLY A 75 -7.70 -10.91 4.73
N ALA A 76 -8.97 -10.53 4.90
CA ALA A 76 -9.54 -9.30 4.33
C ALA A 76 -8.78 -8.01 4.68
N LYS A 77 -8.08 -7.98 5.83
CA LYS A 77 -7.21 -6.86 6.20
C LYS A 77 -6.00 -6.76 5.27
N ALA A 78 -5.23 -7.84 5.14
CA ALA A 78 -4.05 -7.89 4.28
C ALA A 78 -4.38 -7.65 2.81
N ARG A 79 -5.46 -8.25 2.29
CA ARG A 79 -5.94 -7.98 0.92
C ARG A 79 -6.17 -6.50 0.67
N ARG A 80 -6.91 -5.85 1.58
CA ARG A 80 -7.19 -4.41 1.51
C ARG A 80 -5.91 -3.59 1.54
N GLN A 81 -4.96 -3.92 2.42
CA GLN A 81 -3.68 -3.22 2.52
C GLN A 81 -2.85 -3.37 1.25
N LEU A 82 -2.79 -4.57 0.67
CA LEU A 82 -2.07 -4.83 -0.58
C LEU A 82 -2.71 -4.05 -1.75
N ILE A 83 -4.03 -4.12 -1.91
CA ILE A 83 -4.73 -3.39 -2.97
C ILE A 83 -4.60 -1.88 -2.79
N ALA A 84 -4.77 -1.38 -1.56
CA ALA A 84 -4.59 0.03 -1.24
C ALA A 84 -3.16 0.48 -1.55
N ALA A 85 -2.14 -0.29 -1.14
CA ALA A 85 -0.75 0.01 -1.44
C ALA A 85 -0.48 0.08 -2.94
N MET A 86 -0.90 -0.92 -3.70
CA MET A 86 -0.73 -0.92 -5.17
C MET A 86 -1.49 0.22 -5.85
N HIS A 87 -2.69 0.54 -5.35
CA HIS A 87 -3.49 1.63 -5.90
C HIS A 87 -2.85 3.00 -5.64
N TYR A 88 -2.44 3.24 -4.39
CA TYR A 88 -2.03 4.54 -3.89
C TYR A 88 -0.53 4.82 -3.97
N ALA A 89 0.34 3.82 -4.20
CA ALA A 89 1.79 4.03 -4.24
C ALA A 89 2.25 5.04 -5.31
N GLU A 90 1.54 5.11 -6.44
CA GLU A 90 1.84 6.07 -7.52
C GLU A 90 1.17 7.44 -7.32
N GLN A 91 0.35 7.58 -6.27
CA GLN A 91 -0.37 8.80 -5.96
C GLN A 91 0.51 9.64 -5.03
N SER A 92 1.26 10.57 -5.61
CA SER A 92 2.11 11.56 -4.92
C SER A 92 1.46 12.20 -3.69
N TRP A 93 0.16 12.54 -3.77
CA TRP A 93 -0.59 13.16 -2.67
C TRP A 93 -0.73 12.24 -1.45
N VAL A 94 -0.71 10.90 -1.64
CA VAL A 94 -0.77 9.93 -0.55
C VAL A 94 0.53 9.94 0.23
N MET A 95 1.66 9.83 -0.47
CA MET A 95 2.97 9.91 0.17
C MET A 95 3.15 11.26 0.87
N LYS A 96 2.71 12.36 0.25
CA LYS A 96 2.72 13.68 0.88
C LYS A 96 1.89 13.72 2.16
N ALA A 97 0.69 13.14 2.17
CA ALA A 97 -0.16 13.05 3.36
C ALA A 97 0.50 12.21 4.47
N LEU A 98 1.15 11.09 4.10
CA LEU A 98 1.83 10.22 5.05
C LEU A 98 3.05 10.91 5.67
N GLU A 99 3.91 11.51 4.86
CA GLU A 99 5.16 12.14 5.29
C GLU A 99 4.92 13.45 6.04
N THR A 100 4.08 14.33 5.49
CA THR A 100 3.90 15.69 6.05
C THR A 100 3.05 15.68 7.30
N PHE A 101 2.06 14.79 7.36
CA PHE A 101 1.00 14.86 8.36
C PHE A 101 1.04 13.67 9.32
N VAL A 102 0.96 12.45 8.78
CA VAL A 102 0.85 11.24 9.60
C VAL A 102 2.14 10.98 10.40
N GLN A 103 3.31 11.11 9.78
CA GLN A 103 4.60 10.97 10.47
C GLN A 103 4.83 12.08 11.50
N SER A 104 4.50 13.34 11.17
CA SER A 104 4.60 14.47 12.12
C SER A 104 3.76 14.24 13.37
N CYS A 105 2.49 13.85 13.21
CA CYS A 105 1.60 13.57 14.34
C CYS A 105 2.04 12.36 15.17
N MET A 106 2.58 11.31 14.54
CA MET A 106 3.06 10.13 15.27
C MET A 106 4.39 10.39 15.98
N PHE A 107 5.27 11.24 15.43
CA PHE A 107 6.55 11.61 16.06
C PHE A 107 6.35 12.47 17.32
N GLU A 108 5.39 13.41 17.33
CA GLU A 108 5.11 14.25 18.49
C GLU A 108 4.53 13.48 19.69
N SER A 109 4.01 12.27 19.46
CA SER A 109 3.28 11.48 20.44
C SER A 109 4.15 10.54 21.30
N THR A 110 5.47 10.57 21.13
CA THR A 110 6.39 9.62 21.79
C THR A 110 6.71 10.00 23.23
N ALA A 111 5.80 9.69 24.15
CA ALA A 111 6.18 9.26 25.49
C ALA A 111 6.43 7.73 25.46
N PRO A 112 7.53 7.21 26.05
CA PRO A 112 7.81 5.78 26.07
C PRO A 112 6.69 5.01 26.80
N GLY A 113 6.11 4.00 26.14
CA GLY A 113 5.16 3.06 26.76
C GLY A 113 3.67 3.34 26.52
N THR A 114 3.31 4.42 25.84
CA THR A 114 1.95 4.64 25.32
C THR A 114 1.89 4.20 23.87
N TYR A 115 1.00 3.25 23.55
CA TYR A 115 0.54 3.06 22.17
C TYR A 115 -0.07 4.38 21.73
N ALA A 116 0.68 5.17 20.99
CA ALA A 116 0.29 6.52 20.71
C ALA A 116 -0.75 6.53 19.60
N SER A 117 -2.00 6.31 19.98
CA SER A 117 -3.15 6.60 19.15
C SER A 117 -3.38 8.12 19.21
N TYR A 118 -2.98 8.83 18.16
CA TYR A 118 -3.35 10.25 18.01
C TYR A 118 -4.80 10.32 17.50
N VAL A 119 -5.65 11.13 18.14
CA VAL A 119 -7.05 11.27 17.72
C VAL A 119 -7.11 12.05 16.39
N TRP A 120 -7.41 11.32 15.33
CA TRP A 120 -7.78 11.81 14.01
C TRP A 120 -9.18 12.42 14.01
N GLU A 121 -9.29 13.63 14.54
CA GLU A 121 -10.52 14.41 14.39
C GLU A 121 -10.69 14.89 12.94
N ARG A 122 -11.94 14.94 12.46
CA ARG A 122 -12.30 15.42 11.11
C ARG A 122 -11.74 16.81 10.77
N ARG A 123 -11.48 17.65 11.79
CA ARG A 123 -10.84 18.96 11.63
C ARG A 123 -9.39 18.88 11.15
N HIS A 124 -8.66 17.82 11.51
CA HIS A 124 -7.26 17.61 11.16
C HIS A 124 -7.11 17.26 9.67
N THR A 125 -7.94 16.33 9.16
CA THR A 125 -7.97 16.05 7.70
C THR A 125 -8.42 17.26 6.91
N ARG A 126 -9.42 17.99 7.42
CA ARG A 126 -9.91 19.19 6.75
C ARG A 126 -8.84 20.28 6.69
N ALA A 127 -8.09 20.49 7.77
CA ALA A 127 -6.96 21.42 7.78
C ALA A 127 -5.88 21.01 6.78
N PHE A 128 -5.50 19.72 6.72
CA PHE A 128 -4.57 19.22 5.71
C PHE A 128 -5.09 19.48 4.29
N VAL A 129 -6.35 19.13 4.00
CA VAL A 129 -6.96 19.36 2.69
C VAL A 129 -7.06 20.85 2.35
N ASP A 130 -7.37 21.70 3.33
CA ASP A 130 -7.48 23.15 3.17
C ASP A 130 -6.11 23.82 2.94
N MET A 131 -5.01 23.23 3.42
CA MET A 131 -3.64 23.68 3.12
C MET A 131 -3.18 23.30 1.71
N GLU A 132 -3.77 22.26 1.14
CA GLU A 132 -3.24 21.56 -0.02
C GLU A 132 -4.09 21.73 -1.30
N ILE A 133 -5.37 22.04 -1.14
CA ILE A 133 -6.29 22.39 -2.22
C ILE A 133 -6.40 23.92 -2.32
N ASP A 134 -6.43 24.42 -3.56
CA ASP A 134 -6.66 25.83 -3.88
C ASP A 134 -7.87 26.41 -3.12
N GLU A 135 -7.70 27.61 -2.57
CA GLU A 135 -8.75 28.28 -1.82
C GLU A 135 -10.04 28.48 -2.63
N SER A 136 -9.91 28.64 -3.95
CA SER A 136 -11.01 28.80 -4.91
C SER A 136 -11.80 27.52 -5.16
N ALA A 137 -11.31 26.36 -4.70
CA ALA A 137 -12.00 25.08 -4.91
C ALA A 137 -13.33 25.03 -4.16
N ALA A 138 -14.37 24.58 -4.87
CA ALA A 138 -15.71 24.42 -4.30
C ALA A 138 -15.69 23.52 -3.04
N VAL A 139 -16.54 23.84 -2.06
CA VAL A 139 -16.68 23.08 -0.81
C VAL A 139 -16.89 21.57 -1.06
N SER A 140 -17.72 21.23 -2.05
CA SER A 140 -17.98 19.82 -2.42
C SER A 140 -16.75 19.09 -2.95
N ALA A 141 -15.78 19.78 -3.55
CA ALA A 141 -14.51 19.19 -3.97
C ALA A 141 -13.63 18.87 -2.76
N ARG A 142 -13.52 19.80 -1.81
CA ARG A 142 -12.76 19.60 -0.56
C ARG A 142 -13.31 18.46 0.29
N GLU A 143 -14.63 18.35 0.38
CA GLU A 143 -15.29 17.24 1.08
C GLU A 143 -15.01 15.88 0.43
N ARG A 144 -15.06 15.82 -0.91
CA ARG A 144 -14.71 14.59 -1.65
C ARG A 144 -13.25 14.20 -1.44
N THR A 145 -12.33 15.16 -1.45
CA THR A 145 -10.92 14.88 -1.20
C THR A 145 -10.67 14.45 0.24
N THR A 146 -11.30 15.12 1.22
CA THR A 146 -11.26 14.71 2.64
C THR A 146 -11.68 13.25 2.79
N LYS A 147 -12.78 12.85 2.14
CA LYS A 147 -13.24 11.46 2.13
C LYS A 147 -12.24 10.52 1.47
N ALA A 148 -11.70 10.88 0.31
CA ALA A 148 -10.73 10.05 -0.41
C ALA A 148 -9.44 9.83 0.39
N VAL A 149 -8.90 10.89 1.00
CA VAL A 149 -7.71 10.81 1.88
C VAL A 149 -8.01 9.91 3.08
N THR A 150 -9.14 10.12 3.75
CA THR A 150 -9.54 9.31 4.91
C THR A 150 -9.61 7.83 4.56
N GLU A 151 -10.25 7.49 3.44
CA GLU A 151 -10.40 6.11 3.01
C GLU A 151 -9.08 5.49 2.53
N ALA A 152 -8.18 6.30 1.94
CA ALA A 152 -6.82 5.86 1.63
C ALA A 152 -6.07 5.48 2.92
N LEU A 153 -6.05 6.35 3.92
CA LEU A 153 -5.38 6.08 5.21
C LEU A 153 -5.95 4.84 5.92
N LYS A 154 -7.28 4.64 5.87
CA LYS A 154 -7.92 3.40 6.37
C LYS A 154 -7.52 2.17 5.56
N GLY A 155 -7.44 2.30 4.23
CA GLY A 155 -7.03 1.21 3.34
C GLY A 155 -5.61 0.73 3.64
N ILE A 156 -4.70 1.68 3.88
CA ILE A 156 -3.31 1.44 4.26
C ILE A 156 -3.22 0.84 5.67
N GLY A 157 -4.16 1.20 6.54
CA GLY A 157 -4.24 0.74 7.93
C GLY A 157 -3.50 1.65 8.91
N VAL A 158 -3.23 2.91 8.53
CA VAL A 158 -2.68 3.94 9.41
C VAL A 158 -3.78 4.76 10.12
N LEU A 159 -5.05 4.48 9.80
CA LEU A 159 -6.22 5.07 10.44
C LEU A 159 -7.20 3.97 10.83
N ASP A 160 -7.48 3.84 12.13
CA ASP A 160 -8.48 2.93 12.69
C ASP A 160 -9.57 3.72 13.40
N GLY A 161 -10.78 3.75 12.82
CA GLY A 161 -11.84 4.66 13.23
C GLY A 161 -11.39 6.12 13.12
N GLU A 162 -11.20 6.77 14.26
CA GLU A 162 -10.73 8.15 14.41
C GLU A 162 -9.32 8.19 15.03
N TYR A 163 -8.52 7.13 14.94
CA TYR A 163 -7.18 7.10 15.55
C TYR A 163 -6.11 6.84 14.51
N LEU A 164 -5.10 7.71 14.45
CA LEU A 164 -3.87 7.40 13.74
C LEU A 164 -3.11 6.32 14.50
N ILE A 165 -2.69 5.30 13.78
CA ILE A 165 -1.92 4.18 14.31
C ILE A 165 -0.78 3.85 13.34
N HIS A 166 0.29 3.27 13.85
CA HIS A 166 1.28 2.61 13.00
C HIS A 166 0.62 1.40 12.33
N ALA A 167 0.68 1.32 11.00
CA ALA A 167 0.12 0.17 10.31
C ALA A 167 0.95 -1.08 10.62
N ARG A 168 0.26 -2.22 10.63
CA ARG A 168 0.86 -3.55 10.84
C ARG A 168 0.51 -4.47 9.67
N PRO A 169 1.14 -4.28 8.49
CA PRO A 169 0.95 -5.17 7.34
C PRO A 169 1.44 -6.59 7.66
N GLU A 170 0.77 -7.60 7.08
CA GLU A 170 1.28 -8.97 7.14
C GLU A 170 2.63 -9.07 6.40
N PRO A 171 3.57 -9.93 6.85
CA PRO A 171 4.89 -10.06 6.22
C PRO A 171 4.84 -10.33 4.71
N GLU A 172 3.85 -11.10 4.25
CA GLU A 172 3.63 -11.44 2.85
C GLU A 172 3.24 -10.20 2.01
N VAL A 173 2.41 -9.31 2.57
CA VAL A 173 2.03 -8.05 1.93
C VAL A 173 3.25 -7.13 1.82
N PHE A 174 3.99 -6.99 2.92
CA PHE A 174 5.22 -6.19 2.94
C PHE A 174 6.25 -6.73 1.95
N ALA A 175 6.45 -8.06 1.93
CA ALA A 175 7.36 -8.74 1.02
C ALA A 175 7.03 -8.47 -0.46
N CYS A 176 5.75 -8.57 -0.81
CA CYS A 176 5.30 -8.35 -2.18
C CYS A 176 5.56 -6.92 -2.65
N LEU A 177 5.19 -5.94 -1.83
CA LEU A 177 5.36 -4.53 -2.16
C LEU A 177 6.83 -4.14 -2.25
N LEU A 178 7.66 -4.66 -1.34
CA LEU A 178 9.10 -4.43 -1.36
C LEU A 178 9.75 -5.04 -2.60
N ALA A 179 9.35 -6.24 -3.03
CA ALA A 179 9.87 -6.85 -4.24
C ALA A 179 9.52 -6.03 -5.50
N ILE A 180 8.27 -5.54 -5.58
CA ILE A 180 7.83 -4.65 -6.67
C ILE A 180 8.62 -3.34 -6.66
N GLU A 181 8.86 -2.76 -5.48
CA GLU A 181 9.69 -1.56 -5.33
C GLU A 181 11.13 -1.79 -5.80
N LEU A 182 11.76 -2.90 -5.39
CA LEU A 182 13.10 -3.26 -5.82
C LEU A 182 13.17 -3.48 -7.34
N GLN A 183 12.18 -4.16 -7.92
CA GLN A 183 12.07 -4.35 -9.36
C GLN A 183 12.00 -2.99 -10.10
N ALA A 184 11.15 -2.08 -9.63
CA ALA A 184 10.99 -0.75 -10.21
C ALA A 184 12.28 0.10 -10.11
N GLU A 185 13.10 -0.13 -9.08
CA GLU A 185 14.39 0.54 -8.90
C GLU A 185 15.57 -0.21 -9.55
N HIS A 186 15.29 -1.28 -10.31
CA HIS A 186 16.31 -2.18 -10.89
C HIS A 186 17.30 -2.72 -9.85
N ARG A 187 16.85 -2.86 -8.60
CA ARG A 187 17.64 -3.42 -7.51
C ARG A 187 17.34 -4.89 -7.42
N SER A 188 18.40 -5.68 -7.39
CA SER A 188 18.26 -7.08 -7.01
C SER A 188 18.30 -7.23 -5.50
N GLU A 189 18.82 -6.31 -4.68
CA GLU A 189 18.96 -6.58 -3.25
C GLU A 189 18.91 -5.35 -2.35
N CYS A 190 18.59 -5.59 -1.07
CA CYS A 190 18.62 -4.59 -0.02
C CYS A 190 18.87 -5.22 1.36
N SER A 191 19.36 -4.40 2.30
CA SER A 191 19.52 -4.80 3.70
C SER A 191 18.19 -4.71 4.46
N VAL A 192 18.08 -5.41 5.60
CA VAL A 192 16.93 -5.27 6.53
C VAL A 192 16.73 -3.83 6.95
N GLU A 193 17.83 -3.14 7.25
CA GLU A 193 17.81 -1.76 7.72
C GLU A 193 17.23 -0.83 6.64
N TRP A 194 17.68 -0.98 5.40
CA TRP A 194 17.13 -0.23 4.27
C TRP A 194 15.64 -0.55 4.06
N ALA A 195 15.27 -1.83 4.06
CA ALA A 195 13.89 -2.26 3.91
C ALA A 195 12.98 -1.69 5.00
N ALA A 196 13.45 -1.67 6.25
CA ALA A 196 12.68 -1.22 7.41
C ALA A 196 12.59 0.32 7.54
N LEU A 197 13.61 1.06 7.12
CA LEU A 197 13.73 2.50 7.41
C LEU A 197 13.62 3.39 6.16
N GLU A 198 14.08 2.91 5.00
CA GLU A 198 14.24 3.75 3.82
C GLU A 198 13.25 3.45 2.71
N SER A 199 12.79 2.20 2.61
CA SER A 199 11.88 1.77 1.55
C SER A 199 10.59 2.60 1.52
N LYS A 200 10.10 2.86 0.32
CA LYS A 200 8.78 3.47 0.09
C LYS A 200 7.70 2.61 0.75
N THR A 201 7.85 1.29 0.70
CA THR A 201 6.93 0.35 1.37
C THR A 201 6.85 0.60 2.89
N ALA A 202 7.99 0.76 3.58
CA ALA A 202 7.99 1.05 5.02
C ALA A 202 7.41 2.43 5.34
N LYS A 203 7.75 3.45 4.55
CA LYS A 203 7.19 4.81 4.68
C LYS A 203 5.68 4.81 4.45
N PHE A 204 5.22 4.05 3.46
CA PHE A 204 3.81 3.92 3.11
C PHE A 204 2.97 3.40 4.28
N PHE A 205 3.47 2.38 4.98
CA PHE A 205 2.80 1.85 6.17
C PHE A 205 3.09 2.62 7.45
N CYS A 206 3.95 3.64 7.41
CA CYS A 206 4.40 4.39 8.58
C CYS A 206 4.78 3.45 9.74
N LEU A 207 5.65 2.46 9.46
CA LEU A 207 5.94 1.40 10.42
C LEU A 207 6.64 1.94 11.67
N GLU A 208 6.28 1.40 12.83
CA GLU A 208 7.02 1.60 14.07
C GLU A 208 8.38 0.88 13.99
N SER A 209 9.47 1.52 14.44
CA SER A 209 10.85 1.03 14.24
C SER A 209 11.09 -0.42 14.71
N PRO A 210 10.72 -0.81 15.95
CA PRO A 210 10.77 -2.22 16.38
C PRO A 210 10.03 -3.19 15.45
N TYR A 211 8.85 -2.82 14.97
CA TYR A 211 8.03 -3.68 14.12
C TYR A 211 8.54 -3.72 12.67
N ALA A 212 9.06 -2.60 12.16
CA ALA A 212 9.60 -2.48 10.81
C ALA A 212 10.71 -3.50 10.54
N ARG A 213 11.61 -3.69 11.52
CA ARG A 213 12.66 -4.70 11.44
C ARG A 213 12.10 -6.12 11.46
N VAL A 214 11.15 -6.42 12.35
CA VAL A 214 10.52 -7.75 12.46
C VAL A 214 9.80 -8.13 11.17
N VAL A 215 9.03 -7.21 10.58
CA VAL A 215 8.29 -7.49 9.35
C VAL A 215 9.23 -7.64 8.15
N ALA A 216 10.30 -6.84 8.07
CA ALA A 216 11.33 -6.98 7.03
C ALA A 216 12.10 -8.30 7.15
N GLU A 217 12.48 -8.71 8.36
CA GLU A 217 13.10 -10.01 8.61
C GLU A 217 12.18 -11.15 8.21
N ARG A 218 10.91 -11.12 8.63
CA ARG A 218 9.92 -12.17 8.28
C ARG A 218 9.62 -12.20 6.78
N ALA A 219 9.56 -11.04 6.12
CA ALA A 219 9.39 -10.95 4.68
C ALA A 219 10.50 -11.72 3.95
N GLY A 220 11.76 -11.53 4.33
CA GLY A 220 12.90 -12.25 3.74
C GLY A 220 12.86 -13.78 3.90
N HIS A 221 12.16 -14.29 4.92
CA HIS A 221 11.98 -15.73 5.17
C HIS A 221 10.67 -16.29 4.60
N GLY A 222 9.77 -15.43 4.14
CA GLY A 222 8.44 -15.81 3.65
C GLY A 222 8.49 -16.59 2.34
N ALA A 223 7.49 -17.45 2.14
CA ALA A 223 7.32 -18.26 0.93
C ALA A 223 7.29 -17.41 -0.37
N PHE A 224 6.91 -16.13 -0.27
CA PHE A 224 6.92 -15.17 -1.38
C PHE A 224 8.33 -14.96 -1.95
N PHE A 225 9.30 -14.69 -1.08
CA PHE A 225 10.69 -14.58 -1.53
C PHE A 225 11.18 -15.94 -1.97
N GLN A 226 10.97 -17.02 -1.17
CA GLN A 226 11.40 -18.40 -1.47
C GLN A 226 10.92 -18.96 -2.83
N SER A 227 9.70 -18.62 -3.28
CA SER A 227 9.15 -19.04 -4.57
C SER A 227 9.61 -18.18 -5.74
N SER A 228 10.04 -16.94 -5.48
CA SER A 228 10.66 -16.04 -6.46
C SER A 228 12.16 -16.34 -6.69
N TYR A 229 12.73 -17.36 -6.03
CA TYR A 229 14.17 -17.73 -6.08
C TYR A 229 14.65 -18.32 -7.42
N LEU A 230 13.77 -18.62 -8.38
CA LEU A 230 14.11 -19.48 -9.53
C LEU A 230 14.37 -18.77 -10.87
N ALA A 231 14.38 -17.44 -10.95
CA ALA A 231 14.44 -16.75 -12.27
C ALA A 231 15.39 -15.54 -12.37
N GLY A 232 16.41 -15.40 -11.51
CA GLY A 232 17.34 -14.26 -11.59
C GLY A 232 16.76 -12.93 -11.07
N THR A 233 15.68 -13.03 -10.30
CA THR A 233 14.91 -11.97 -9.64
C THR A 233 15.61 -11.41 -8.38
N PRO A 234 15.19 -10.24 -7.89
CA PRO A 234 15.77 -9.59 -6.71
C PRO A 234 15.86 -10.49 -5.46
N ARG A 235 17.10 -10.70 -5.00
CA ARG A 235 17.50 -11.23 -3.69
C ARG A 235 17.31 -10.20 -2.58
N LEU A 236 16.47 -10.44 -1.57
CA LEU A 236 16.70 -9.74 -0.31
C LEU A 236 17.90 -10.39 0.40
N VAL A 237 19.13 -9.91 0.13
CA VAL A 237 20.32 -10.40 0.84
C VAL A 237 20.34 -9.79 2.24
N LEU A 238 19.91 -10.59 3.21
CA LEU A 238 20.12 -10.31 4.63
C LEU A 238 21.62 -10.40 4.92
N ASP A 239 22.36 -9.29 4.76
CA ASP A 239 23.73 -9.23 5.28
C ASP A 239 23.70 -9.15 6.81
N LEU A 240 23.66 -10.33 7.43
CA LEU A 240 23.73 -10.49 8.89
C LEU A 240 25.16 -10.31 9.42
N SER A 241 26.17 -10.12 8.57
CA SER A 241 27.56 -9.96 9.00
C SER A 241 27.83 -8.62 9.69
N MET A 242 26.95 -7.62 9.50
CA MET A 242 27.06 -6.31 10.16
C MET A 242 26.55 -6.28 11.61
N GLN A 243 25.89 -7.32 12.12
CA GLN A 243 25.42 -7.36 13.52
C GLN A 243 26.53 -7.67 14.55
N LYS A 244 27.77 -7.98 14.13
CA LYS A 244 28.86 -8.35 15.04
C LYS A 244 29.79 -7.20 15.50
N LYS A 245 29.49 -5.93 15.18
CA LYS A 245 30.34 -4.80 15.59
C LYS A 245 29.76 -3.86 16.65
N ALA A 246 28.64 -4.23 17.28
CA ALA A 246 28.06 -3.45 18.39
C ALA A 246 27.77 -4.32 19.62
N ALA A 247 28.73 -5.17 19.99
CA ALA A 247 28.81 -5.78 21.33
C ALA A 247 29.98 -5.14 22.09
#